data_AF-A0A2V2YT70-F1
#
_entry.id   AF-A0A2V2YT70-F1
#
_cell.length_a   1.000
_cell.length_b   1.000
_cell.length_c   1.000
_cell.angle_alpha   90.00
_cell.angle_beta   90.00
_cell.angle_gamma   90.00
#
_symmetry.space_group_name_H-M   'P 1'
#
loop_
_entity.id
_entity.type
_entity.pdbx_description
1 polymer ?
#
loop_
_entity_poly.entity_id
_entity_poly.type
_entity_poly.pdbx_seq_one_letter_code
_entity_poly.pdbx_strand_id
1 'polypeptide(L)'
;MKKLILLVLIVVTLGGCSEGAKERPEEISQDVWDAAIQYTLMIDMRDAETGENILSLSEQAALSGKLSAMRESSKLSSEEKEIIGYVDDLAMQKLCQELDGKDCASRRSYKETMKIISTTFGNEALHPKNFRVDSLVKLRQETAENQGSGEETESLTKVEKYMKSNNISLTAKDVQFDMVNNLDKNFVLAGTAELDDYYNYGFDSDMEADYFCVRVTPEDGSYSDRWYLYFHRDSFNALFEKLKQGNVNVITTAVIPEFRFEKNQGLMAQVVRVEYY
;
A
#
# COMPACT_ATOMS: atom_id res chain seq x y z
N MET A 1 -10.94 24.92 -51.70
CA MET A 1 -10.45 24.36 -50.43
C MET A 1 -11.32 24.91 -49.29
N LYS A 2 -12.33 24.15 -48.86
CA LYS A 2 -13.15 24.48 -47.67
C LYS A 2 -13.00 23.30 -46.70
N LYS A 3 -12.47 23.58 -45.51
CA LYS A 3 -12.30 22.59 -44.42
C LYS A 3 -13.70 22.22 -43.91
N LEU A 4 -14.01 20.92 -43.95
CA LEU A 4 -15.18 20.33 -43.32
C LEU A 4 -14.85 20.13 -41.84
N ILE A 5 -15.45 20.93 -40.97
CA ILE A 5 -15.45 20.70 -39.52
C ILE A 5 -16.61 19.73 -39.28
N LEU A 6 -16.30 18.47 -39.02
CA LEU A 6 -17.29 17.49 -38.56
C LEU A 6 -17.45 17.69 -37.05
N LEU A 7 -18.48 18.46 -36.67
CA LEU A 7 -18.94 18.59 -35.30
C LEU A 7 -19.78 17.34 -35.00
N VAL A 8 -19.26 16.40 -34.21
CA VAL A 8 -20.06 15.27 -33.71
C VAL A 8 -20.96 15.80 -32.59
N LEU A 9 -22.23 16.01 -32.94
CA LEU A 9 -23.28 16.43 -32.03
C LEU A 9 -23.82 15.18 -31.32
N ILE A 10 -23.36 14.91 -30.11
CA ILE A 10 -23.99 13.88 -29.25
C ILE A 10 -25.32 14.45 -28.77
N VAL A 11 -26.41 13.88 -29.28
CA VAL A 11 -27.78 14.22 -28.88
C VAL A 11 -28.01 13.65 -27.47
N VAL A 12 -28.04 14.52 -26.47
CA VAL A 12 -28.51 14.17 -25.12
C VAL A 12 -30.04 14.24 -25.12
N THR A 13 -30.71 13.11 -25.30
CA THR A 13 -32.14 13.00 -25.02
C THR A 13 -32.37 12.91 -23.51
N LEU A 14 -32.90 13.99 -22.93
CA LEU A 14 -33.43 14.03 -21.57
C LEU A 14 -34.76 13.26 -21.52
N GLY A 15 -34.69 11.97 -21.20
CA GLY A 15 -35.84 11.13 -20.89
C GLY A 15 -35.68 10.54 -19.49
N GLY A 16 -36.48 11.02 -18.54
CA GLY A 16 -36.59 10.44 -17.21
C GLY A 16 -37.23 9.05 -17.27
N CYS A 17 -36.40 8.02 -17.34
CA CYS A 17 -36.77 6.63 -17.13
C CYS A 17 -35.74 6.05 -16.17
N SER A 18 -36.16 5.12 -15.31
CA SER A 18 -35.24 4.34 -14.47
C SER A 18 -34.06 3.89 -15.33
N GLU A 19 -32.88 4.46 -15.08
CA GLU A 19 -31.69 4.23 -15.90
C GLU A 19 -31.25 2.78 -15.70
N GLY A 20 -31.85 1.88 -16.48
CA GLY A 20 -31.34 0.53 -16.67
C GLY A 20 -29.91 0.60 -17.19
N ALA A 21 -29.18 -0.50 -17.01
CA ALA A 21 -27.82 -0.62 -17.52
C ALA A 21 -27.78 -0.16 -18.99
N LYS A 22 -26.90 0.79 -19.31
CA LYS A 22 -26.73 1.21 -20.70
C LYS A 22 -26.07 0.10 -21.48
N GLU A 23 -26.56 -0.16 -22.68
CA GLU A 23 -25.91 -1.11 -23.58
C GLU A 23 -24.52 -0.59 -23.96
N ARG A 24 -23.54 -1.51 -23.94
CA ARG A 24 -22.18 -1.24 -24.41
C ARG A 24 -22.24 -0.83 -25.90
N PRO A 25 -21.64 0.30 -26.30
CA PRO A 25 -21.55 0.65 -27.72
C PRO A 25 -20.77 -0.41 -28.52
N GLU A 26 -21.18 -0.66 -29.76
CA GLU A 26 -20.61 -1.74 -30.59
C GLU A 26 -19.10 -1.57 -30.82
N GLU A 27 -18.63 -0.33 -30.83
CA GLU A 27 -17.24 0.08 -31.10
C GLU A 27 -16.27 -0.17 -29.94
N ILE A 28 -16.78 -0.47 -28.75
CA ILE A 28 -15.98 -0.73 -27.55
C ILE A 28 -15.99 -2.22 -27.28
N SER A 29 -14.83 -2.87 -27.21
CA SER A 29 -14.79 -4.30 -26.89
C SER A 29 -15.41 -4.61 -25.52
N GLN A 30 -15.99 -5.81 -25.40
CA GLN A 30 -16.57 -6.26 -24.14
C GLN A 30 -15.53 -6.25 -23.01
N ASP A 31 -14.29 -6.65 -23.30
CA ASP A 31 -13.21 -6.71 -22.33
C ASP A 31 -12.85 -5.33 -21.78
N VAL A 32 -12.76 -4.31 -22.65
CA VAL A 32 -12.48 -2.92 -22.22
C VAL A 32 -13.65 -2.36 -21.41
N TRP A 33 -14.89 -2.63 -21.85
CA TRP A 33 -16.09 -2.18 -21.15
C TRP A 33 -16.18 -2.76 -19.74
N ASP A 34 -16.03 -4.08 -19.61
CA ASP A 34 -16.10 -4.76 -18.32
C ASP A 34 -14.94 -4.34 -17.41
N ALA A 35 -13.71 -4.23 -17.94
CA ALA A 35 -12.57 -3.76 -17.17
C ALA A 35 -12.78 -2.34 -16.65
N ALA A 36 -13.31 -1.43 -17.47
CA ALA A 36 -13.57 -0.05 -17.07
C ALA A 36 -14.62 0.05 -15.95
N ILE A 37 -15.69 -0.77 -16.02
CA ILE A 37 -16.69 -0.86 -14.95
C ILE A 37 -16.05 -1.38 -13.66
N GLN A 38 -15.31 -2.50 -13.72
CA GLN A 38 -14.72 -3.10 -12.53
C GLN A 38 -13.70 -2.17 -11.88
N TYR A 39 -12.86 -1.49 -12.67
CA TYR A 39 -11.91 -0.52 -12.14
C TYR A 39 -12.58 0.72 -11.55
N THR A 40 -13.65 1.22 -12.16
CA THR A 40 -14.45 2.30 -11.57
C THR A 40 -14.99 1.89 -10.20
N LEU A 41 -15.59 0.70 -10.11
CA LEU A 41 -16.09 0.15 -8.85
C LEU A 41 -14.96 0.05 -7.82
N MET A 42 -13.79 -0.48 -8.18
CA MET A 42 -12.65 -0.61 -7.27
C MET A 42 -12.17 0.73 -6.71
N ILE A 43 -12.20 1.81 -7.51
CA ILE A 43 -11.76 3.15 -7.10
C ILE A 43 -12.76 3.81 -6.14
N ASP A 44 -14.06 3.63 -6.37
CA ASP A 44 -15.12 4.26 -5.58
C ASP A 44 -15.52 3.43 -4.35
N MET A 45 -15.28 2.12 -4.37
CA MET A 45 -15.67 1.22 -3.30
C MET A 45 -14.91 1.48 -2.00
N ARG A 46 -15.67 1.44 -0.91
CA ARG A 46 -15.19 1.46 0.46
C ARG A 46 -15.53 0.15 1.13
N ASP A 47 -14.63 -0.30 1.98
CA ASP A 47 -14.87 -1.42 2.89
C ASP A 47 -16.04 -1.07 3.83
N ALA A 48 -16.97 -2.01 3.98
CA ALA A 48 -18.23 -1.75 4.68
C ALA A 48 -18.06 -1.66 6.20
N GLU A 49 -17.01 -2.27 6.76
CA GLU A 49 -16.76 -2.30 8.19
C GLU A 49 -15.94 -1.10 8.63
N THR A 50 -14.92 -0.73 7.85
CA THR A 50 -13.96 0.32 8.16
C THR A 50 -14.30 1.67 7.52
N GLY A 51 -15.05 1.67 6.41
CA GLY A 51 -15.29 2.87 5.59
C GLY A 51 -14.07 3.35 4.80
N GLU A 52 -12.97 2.59 4.85
CA GLU A 52 -11.72 2.86 4.13
C GLU A 52 -11.81 2.39 2.68
N ASN A 53 -10.92 2.89 1.82
CA ASN A 53 -10.89 2.44 0.42
C ASN A 53 -10.34 1.01 0.34
N ILE A 54 -10.90 0.20 -0.57
CA ILE A 54 -10.50 -1.21 -0.74
C ILE A 54 -9.08 -1.34 -1.34
N LEU A 55 -8.65 -0.32 -2.08
CA LEU A 55 -7.31 -0.25 -2.66
C LEU A 55 -6.39 0.58 -1.77
N SER A 56 -5.24 0.02 -1.41
CA SER A 56 -4.12 0.78 -0.85
C SER A 56 -3.60 1.83 -1.85
N LEU A 57 -2.89 2.85 -1.34
CA LEU A 57 -2.22 3.87 -2.18
C LEU A 57 -1.35 3.25 -3.30
N SER A 58 -0.63 2.17 -2.98
CA SER A 58 0.23 1.48 -3.95
C SER A 58 -0.58 0.79 -5.06
N GLU A 59 -1.72 0.18 -4.72
CA GLU A 59 -2.62 -0.46 -5.69
C GLU A 59 -3.34 0.58 -6.55
N GLN A 60 -3.70 1.74 -5.98
CA GLN A 60 -4.26 2.86 -6.74
C GLN A 60 -3.26 3.41 -7.76
N ALA A 61 -2.01 3.60 -7.35
CA ALA A 61 -0.93 4.01 -8.26
C ALA A 61 -0.68 2.97 -9.36
N ALA A 62 -0.65 1.68 -9.03
CA ALA A 62 -0.50 0.59 -9.99
C ALA A 62 -1.66 0.55 -11.00
N LEU A 63 -2.90 0.72 -10.51
CA LEU A 63 -4.09 0.79 -11.37
C LEU A 63 -4.02 1.97 -12.34
N SER A 64 -3.66 3.17 -11.87
CA SER A 64 -3.51 4.33 -12.76
C SER A 64 -2.38 4.12 -13.79
N GLY A 65 -1.25 3.55 -13.38
CA GLY A 65 -0.17 3.17 -14.30
C GLY A 65 -0.64 2.20 -15.39
N LYS A 66 -1.43 1.19 -15.01
CA LYS A 66 -2.02 0.22 -15.95
C LYS A 66 -3.00 0.88 -16.90
N LEU A 67 -3.92 1.71 -16.40
CA LEU A 67 -4.90 2.42 -17.21
C LEU A 67 -4.21 3.35 -18.22
N SER A 68 -3.16 4.07 -17.77
CA SER A 68 -2.31 4.88 -18.63
C SER A 68 -1.65 4.04 -19.72
N ALA A 69 -1.06 2.90 -19.39
CA ALA A 69 -0.44 2.00 -20.37
C ALA A 69 -1.47 1.42 -21.37
N MET A 70 -2.66 1.04 -20.89
CA MET A 70 -3.75 0.58 -21.74
C MET A 70 -4.20 1.67 -22.72
N ARG A 71 -4.37 2.90 -22.24
CA ARG A 71 -4.76 4.06 -23.07
C ARG A 71 -3.78 4.34 -24.20
N GLU A 72 -2.48 4.16 -23.95
CA GLU A 72 -1.43 4.36 -24.96
C GLU A 72 -1.31 3.20 -25.96
N SER A 73 -1.99 2.07 -25.72
CA SER A 73 -2.00 0.93 -26.62
C SER A 73 -2.48 1.31 -28.02
N SER A 74 -1.72 0.94 -29.05
CA SER A 74 -2.12 1.12 -30.45
C SER A 74 -3.26 0.20 -30.89
N LYS A 75 -3.63 -0.77 -30.06
CA LYS A 75 -4.69 -1.76 -30.36
C LYS A 75 -6.10 -1.26 -30.05
N LEU A 76 -6.23 -0.18 -29.27
CA LEU A 76 -7.52 0.36 -28.86
C LEU A 76 -8.06 1.39 -29.84
N SER A 77 -9.39 1.42 -30.00
CA SER A 77 -10.10 2.47 -30.73
C SER A 77 -10.02 3.82 -30.00
N SER A 78 -10.43 4.91 -30.66
CA SER A 78 -10.41 6.23 -30.03
C SER A 78 -11.40 6.32 -28.87
N GLU A 79 -12.54 5.63 -29.02
CA GLU A 79 -13.63 5.53 -28.07
C GLU A 79 -13.21 4.71 -26.84
N GLU A 80 -12.50 3.59 -27.04
CA GLU A 80 -11.93 2.79 -25.94
C GLU A 80 -10.90 3.58 -25.13
N LYS A 81 -10.03 4.33 -25.81
CA LYS A 81 -9.05 5.20 -25.15
C LYS A 81 -9.70 6.32 -24.34
N GLU A 82 -10.81 6.86 -24.84
CA GLU A 82 -11.58 7.88 -24.13
C GLU A 82 -12.18 7.33 -22.84
N ILE A 83 -12.79 6.14 -22.90
CA ILE A 83 -13.34 5.47 -21.71
C ILE A 83 -12.26 5.19 -20.66
N ILE A 84 -11.14 4.61 -21.09
CA ILE A 84 -10.01 4.34 -20.17
C ILE A 84 -9.47 5.64 -19.59
N GLY A 85 -9.44 6.71 -20.39
CA GLY A 85 -9.05 8.04 -19.93
C GLY A 85 -9.94 8.58 -18.82
N TYR A 86 -11.25 8.33 -18.87
CA TYR A 86 -12.15 8.71 -17.77
C TYR A 86 -11.88 7.93 -16.49
N VAL A 87 -11.61 6.63 -16.59
CA VAL A 87 -11.29 5.80 -15.41
C VAL A 87 -9.92 6.16 -14.84
N ASP A 88 -8.92 6.46 -15.68
CA ASP A 88 -7.61 6.96 -15.24
C ASP A 88 -7.71 8.32 -14.54
N ASP A 89 -8.51 9.25 -15.11
CA ASP A 89 -8.80 10.54 -14.47
C ASP A 89 -9.41 10.33 -13.07
N LEU A 90 -10.34 9.38 -12.92
CA LEU A 90 -10.95 9.05 -11.64
C LEU A 90 -9.92 8.49 -10.64
N ALA A 91 -9.10 7.53 -11.08
CA ALA A 91 -8.07 6.90 -10.26
C ALA A 91 -7.04 7.93 -9.75
N MET A 92 -6.58 8.81 -10.64
CA MET A 92 -5.61 9.85 -10.30
C MET A 92 -6.18 10.87 -9.32
N GLN A 93 -7.45 11.28 -9.51
CA GLN A 93 -8.10 12.20 -8.57
C GLN A 93 -8.26 11.59 -7.18
N LYS A 94 -8.61 10.30 -7.12
CA LYS A 94 -8.68 9.57 -5.85
C LYS A 94 -7.33 9.52 -5.15
N LEU A 95 -6.27 9.18 -5.89
CA LEU A 95 -4.90 9.13 -5.38
C LEU A 95 -4.44 10.50 -4.84
N CYS A 96 -4.69 11.60 -5.55
CA CYS A 96 -4.36 12.94 -5.06
C CYS A 96 -5.12 13.33 -3.79
N GLN A 97 -6.40 12.98 -3.69
CA GLN A 97 -7.21 13.26 -2.49
C GLN A 97 -6.61 12.59 -1.26
N GLU A 98 -6.05 11.39 -1.40
CA GLU A 98 -5.40 10.67 -0.30
C GLU A 98 -4.00 11.19 0.03
N LEU A 99 -3.21 11.61 -0.97
CA LEU A 99 -1.82 12.04 -0.76
C LEU A 99 -1.70 13.43 -0.14
N ASP A 100 -2.53 14.40 -0.55
CA ASP A 100 -2.31 15.82 -0.20
C ASP A 100 -3.58 16.56 0.24
N GLY A 101 -4.74 15.90 0.26
CA GLY A 101 -6.04 16.52 0.55
C GLY A 101 -6.41 17.68 -0.40
N LYS A 102 -5.67 17.87 -1.50
CA LYS A 102 -5.86 18.92 -2.50
C LYS A 102 -6.22 18.31 -3.85
N ASP A 103 -7.11 18.99 -4.55
CA ASP A 103 -7.54 18.65 -5.91
C ASP A 103 -6.33 18.70 -6.86
N CYS A 104 -6.09 17.67 -7.68
CA CYS A 104 -4.97 17.73 -8.62
C CYS A 104 -5.25 18.88 -9.60
N ALA A 105 -4.42 19.92 -9.61
CA ALA A 105 -4.69 21.21 -10.27
C ALA A 105 -4.73 21.19 -11.83
N SER A 106 -4.91 20.02 -12.47
CA SER A 106 -4.83 19.88 -13.93
C SER A 106 -5.83 18.92 -14.59
N ARG A 107 -6.79 18.33 -13.87
CA ARG A 107 -7.80 17.41 -14.44
C ARG A 107 -9.23 17.78 -14.02
N ARG A 108 -10.23 17.21 -14.70
CA ARG A 108 -11.65 17.29 -14.28
C ARG A 108 -11.78 16.86 -12.82
N SER A 109 -12.66 17.51 -12.06
CA SER A 109 -12.87 17.13 -10.67
C SER A 109 -13.40 15.69 -10.56
N TYR A 110 -13.21 15.04 -9.42
CA TYR A 110 -13.75 13.70 -9.17
C TYR A 110 -15.26 13.62 -9.48
N LYS A 111 -16.03 14.62 -9.02
CA LYS A 111 -17.48 14.68 -9.20
C LYS A 111 -17.88 14.80 -10.68
N GLU A 112 -17.16 15.59 -11.46
CA GLU A 112 -17.42 15.73 -12.90
C GLU A 112 -17.06 14.45 -13.65
N THR A 113 -15.93 13.84 -13.32
CA THR A 113 -15.48 12.58 -13.92
C THR A 113 -16.46 11.45 -13.61
N MET A 114 -16.89 11.32 -12.34
CA MET A 114 -17.87 10.31 -11.95
C MET A 114 -19.23 10.53 -12.62
N LYS A 115 -19.67 11.79 -12.82
CA LYS A 115 -20.89 12.09 -13.58
C LYS A 115 -20.79 11.59 -15.02
N ILE A 116 -19.64 11.77 -15.68
CA ILE A 116 -19.42 11.30 -17.05
C ILE A 116 -19.45 9.77 -17.07
N ILE A 117 -18.72 9.11 -16.18
CA ILE A 117 -18.67 7.65 -16.02
C ILE A 117 -20.07 7.06 -15.77
N SER A 118 -20.84 7.60 -14.83
CA SER A 118 -22.24 7.20 -14.58
C SER A 118 -23.14 7.41 -15.80
N THR A 119 -22.93 8.50 -16.54
CA THR A 119 -23.66 8.74 -17.80
C THR A 119 -23.26 7.74 -18.87
N THR A 120 -22.00 7.30 -18.92
CA THR A 120 -21.50 6.34 -19.91
C THR A 120 -21.98 4.92 -19.62
N PHE A 121 -21.74 4.40 -18.41
CA PHE A 121 -22.05 3.00 -18.07
C PHE A 121 -23.48 2.78 -17.54
N GLY A 122 -24.12 3.84 -17.07
CA GLY A 122 -25.37 3.76 -16.33
C GLY A 122 -25.16 3.41 -14.86
N ASN A 123 -25.97 4.01 -13.99
CA ASN A 123 -25.86 3.84 -12.54
C ASN A 123 -26.06 2.39 -12.09
N GLU A 124 -26.90 1.63 -12.79
CA GLU A 124 -27.14 0.22 -12.47
C GLU A 124 -25.88 -0.63 -12.67
N ALA A 125 -25.07 -0.35 -13.71
CA ALA A 125 -23.82 -1.08 -13.97
C ALA A 125 -22.78 -0.82 -12.87
N LEU A 126 -22.76 0.40 -12.34
CA LEU A 126 -21.86 0.87 -11.29
C LEU A 126 -22.38 0.60 -9.87
N HIS A 127 -23.41 -0.23 -9.73
CA HIS A 127 -23.86 -0.66 -8.41
C HIS A 127 -22.81 -1.58 -7.76
N PRO A 128 -22.45 -1.41 -6.47
CA PRO A 128 -21.43 -2.22 -5.79
C PRO A 128 -21.64 -3.74 -5.88
N LYS A 129 -22.91 -4.19 -5.93
CA LYS A 129 -23.28 -5.61 -6.15
C LYS A 129 -22.70 -6.24 -7.43
N ASN A 130 -22.33 -5.42 -8.41
CA ASN A 130 -21.78 -5.88 -9.69
C ASN A 130 -20.24 -5.97 -9.66
N PHE A 131 -19.62 -5.59 -8.55
CA PHE A 131 -18.19 -5.76 -8.37
C PHE A 131 -17.85 -7.24 -8.28
N ARG A 132 -16.81 -7.64 -9.02
CA ARG A 132 -16.36 -9.02 -9.09
C ARG A 132 -14.98 -9.12 -8.43
N VAL A 133 -14.90 -9.91 -7.37
CA VAL A 133 -13.68 -10.08 -6.55
C VAL A 133 -12.51 -10.62 -7.37
N ASP A 134 -12.77 -11.45 -8.37
CA ASP A 134 -11.76 -11.94 -9.32
C ASP A 134 -11.02 -10.82 -10.07
N SER A 135 -11.68 -9.68 -10.31
CA SER A 135 -11.08 -8.51 -10.96
C SER A 135 -10.02 -7.85 -10.06
N LEU A 136 -10.26 -7.83 -8.74
CA LEU A 136 -9.28 -7.36 -7.76
C LEU A 136 -8.13 -8.35 -7.58
N VAL A 137 -8.43 -9.66 -7.52
CA VAL A 137 -7.38 -10.70 -7.48
C VAL A 137 -6.48 -10.59 -8.69
N LYS A 138 -7.05 -10.43 -9.89
CA LYS A 138 -6.30 -10.22 -11.13
C LYS A 138 -5.45 -8.97 -11.09
N LEU A 139 -5.98 -7.83 -10.63
CA LEU A 139 -5.18 -6.60 -10.48
C LEU A 139 -3.98 -6.82 -9.55
N ARG A 140 -4.19 -7.49 -8.41
CA ARG A 140 -3.12 -7.79 -7.44
C ARG A 140 -2.06 -8.73 -8.02
N GLN A 141 -2.48 -9.77 -8.74
CA GLN A 141 -1.59 -10.69 -9.45
C GLN A 141 -0.78 -9.95 -10.51
N GLU A 142 -1.42 -9.14 -11.37
CA GLU A 142 -0.73 -8.37 -12.41
C GLU A 142 0.18 -7.29 -11.82
N THR A 143 -0.17 -6.72 -10.67
CA THR A 143 0.69 -5.77 -9.93
C THR A 143 1.93 -6.49 -9.40
N ALA A 144 1.78 -7.72 -8.91
CA ALA A 144 2.89 -8.57 -8.52
C ALA A 144 3.75 -9.01 -9.72
N GLU A 145 3.13 -9.32 -10.87
CA GLU A 145 3.81 -9.75 -12.11
C GLU A 145 4.57 -8.62 -12.81
N ASN A 146 4.01 -7.40 -12.87
CA ASN A 146 4.68 -6.25 -13.47
C ASN A 146 5.87 -5.73 -12.64
N GLN A 147 6.03 -6.24 -11.42
CA GLN A 147 7.23 -6.03 -10.60
C GLN A 147 8.30 -7.10 -10.82
N GLY A 148 8.12 -8.06 -11.75
CA GLY A 148 9.11 -9.12 -12.00
C GLY A 148 9.00 -9.80 -13.36
N SER A 149 9.80 -9.34 -14.33
CA SER A 149 10.23 -10.19 -15.46
C SER A 149 11.76 -10.30 -15.46
N GLY A 150 12.26 -11.38 -14.84
CA GLY A 150 13.68 -11.72 -14.79
C GLY A 150 13.93 -12.83 -13.77
N GLU A 151 13.73 -14.08 -14.20
CA GLU A 151 14.02 -15.34 -13.47
C GLU A 151 13.31 -15.53 -12.12
N GLU A 152 13.04 -16.80 -11.74
CA GLU A 152 12.47 -17.18 -10.45
C GLU A 152 13.43 -16.83 -9.29
N THR A 153 13.47 -15.55 -8.95
CA THR A 153 13.94 -15.05 -7.67
C THR A 153 12.88 -14.04 -7.23
N GLU A 154 12.03 -14.43 -6.27
CA GLU A 154 11.24 -13.48 -5.48
C GLU A 154 12.13 -12.25 -5.21
N SER A 155 11.79 -11.08 -5.79
CA SER A 155 12.45 -9.84 -5.40
C SER A 155 11.88 -9.44 -4.05
N LEU A 156 12.29 -10.20 -3.04
CA LEU A 156 12.03 -9.96 -1.65
C LEU A 156 12.33 -8.49 -1.33
N THR A 157 11.45 -7.86 -0.55
CA THR A 157 11.73 -6.56 0.08
C THR A 157 13.03 -6.63 0.85
N LYS A 158 13.61 -5.48 1.23
CA LYS A 158 14.85 -5.48 2.02
C LYS A 158 14.70 -6.31 3.31
N VAL A 159 13.55 -6.22 3.96
CA VAL A 159 13.20 -7.00 5.15
C VAL A 159 13.05 -8.49 4.84
N GLU A 160 12.36 -8.86 3.76
CA GLU A 160 12.21 -10.26 3.36
C GLU A 160 13.54 -10.89 2.93
N LYS A 161 14.41 -10.14 2.23
CA LYS A 161 15.78 -10.57 1.89
C LYS A 161 16.56 -10.82 3.15
N TYR A 162 16.45 -9.91 4.12
CA TYR A 162 17.09 -10.04 5.42
C TYR A 162 16.59 -11.27 6.19
N MET A 163 15.27 -11.45 6.29
CA MET A 163 14.62 -12.61 6.93
C MET A 163 15.05 -13.94 6.29
N LYS A 164 15.01 -14.04 4.95
CA LYS A 164 15.44 -15.23 4.22
C LYS A 164 16.93 -15.52 4.40
N SER A 165 17.78 -14.49 4.30
CA SER A 165 19.23 -14.64 4.45
C SER A 165 19.65 -15.02 5.87
N ASN A 166 18.87 -14.63 6.88
CA ASN A 166 19.12 -14.95 8.28
C ASN A 166 18.30 -16.14 8.80
N ASN A 167 17.47 -16.77 7.95
CA ASN A 167 16.57 -17.88 8.31
C ASN A 167 15.65 -17.55 9.51
N ILE A 168 15.01 -16.38 9.46
CA ILE A 168 14.08 -15.90 10.48
C ILE A 168 12.68 -15.86 9.87
N SER A 169 11.70 -16.44 10.55
CA SER A 169 10.30 -16.50 10.10
C SER A 169 9.36 -15.56 10.86
N LEU A 170 9.79 -15.01 11.99
CA LEU A 170 8.95 -14.17 12.85
C LEU A 170 9.21 -12.69 12.61
N THR A 171 8.15 -11.91 12.61
CA THR A 171 8.18 -10.44 12.66
C THR A 171 7.90 -9.94 14.06
N ALA A 172 8.21 -8.68 14.33
CA ALA A 172 7.86 -8.02 15.59
C ALA A 172 6.35 -8.03 15.86
N LYS A 173 5.53 -7.97 14.81
CA LYS A 173 4.07 -8.02 14.91
C LYS A 173 3.58 -9.39 15.39
N ASP A 174 4.17 -10.47 14.87
CA ASP A 174 3.87 -11.83 15.33
C ASP A 174 4.18 -11.99 16.82
N VAL A 175 5.29 -11.42 17.28
CA VAL A 175 5.71 -11.49 18.69
C VAL A 175 4.89 -10.56 19.59
N GLN A 176 4.51 -9.36 19.12
CA GLN A 176 3.72 -8.39 19.89
C GLN A 176 2.39 -8.97 20.37
N PHE A 177 1.70 -9.74 19.53
CA PHE A 177 0.40 -10.31 19.86
C PHE A 177 0.49 -11.67 20.57
N ASP A 178 1.67 -12.30 20.60
CA ASP A 178 1.88 -13.61 21.24
C ASP A 178 3.29 -13.77 21.85
N MET A 179 3.64 -12.85 22.76
CA MET A 179 5.01 -12.73 23.28
C MET A 179 5.47 -13.96 24.07
N VAL A 180 4.60 -14.49 24.95
CA VAL A 180 4.91 -15.60 25.86
C VAL A 180 5.26 -16.88 25.08
N ASN A 181 4.60 -17.13 23.96
CA ASN A 181 4.88 -18.32 23.14
C ASN A 181 6.06 -18.12 22.18
N ASN A 182 6.66 -16.93 22.14
CA ASN A 182 7.76 -16.57 21.25
C ASN A 182 9.04 -16.10 21.98
N LEU A 183 9.14 -16.38 23.28
CA LEU A 183 10.39 -16.20 24.04
C LEU A 183 11.53 -17.03 23.42
N ASP A 184 12.76 -16.50 23.52
CA ASP A 184 13.99 -17.06 22.96
C ASP A 184 14.01 -17.30 21.44
N LYS A 185 12.97 -16.85 20.72
CA LYS A 185 12.94 -16.91 19.25
C LYS A 185 13.38 -15.59 18.65
N ASN A 186 14.21 -15.69 17.61
CA ASN A 186 14.58 -14.52 16.81
C ASN A 186 13.38 -14.02 16.01
N PHE A 187 13.20 -12.70 15.99
CA PHE A 187 12.24 -12.02 15.13
C PHE A 187 12.85 -10.77 14.51
N VAL A 188 12.27 -10.33 13.40
CA VAL A 188 12.73 -9.14 12.67
C VAL A 188 11.85 -7.92 12.97
N LEU A 189 12.51 -6.79 13.22
CA LEU A 189 11.89 -5.47 13.29
C LEU A 189 12.64 -4.51 12.36
N ALA A 190 11.91 -3.87 11.45
CA ALA A 190 12.41 -2.79 10.61
C ALA A 190 11.71 -1.48 10.98
N GLY A 191 12.47 -0.38 11.05
CA GLY A 191 11.92 0.88 11.54
C GLY A 191 12.95 2.00 11.66
N THR A 192 12.48 3.15 12.11
CA THR A 192 13.33 4.30 12.43
C THR A 192 13.78 4.22 13.89
N ALA A 193 15.09 4.18 14.09
CA ALA A 193 15.76 4.08 15.39
C ALA A 193 16.19 5.46 15.93
N GLU A 194 16.04 5.64 17.24
CA GLU A 194 16.45 6.81 18.01
C GLU A 194 17.00 6.36 19.38
N LEU A 195 18.03 7.04 19.91
CA LEU A 195 18.51 6.78 21.26
C LEU A 195 17.42 7.07 22.29
N ASP A 196 17.33 6.22 23.30
CA ASP A 196 16.41 6.35 24.43
C ASP A 196 17.15 5.96 25.73
N ASP A 197 16.58 6.30 26.88
CA ASP A 197 17.13 6.00 28.21
C ASP A 197 16.16 5.15 29.04
N TYR A 198 15.18 4.52 28.40
CA TYR A 198 14.20 3.66 29.05
C TYR A 198 14.77 2.28 29.41
N TYR A 199 14.99 2.06 30.71
CA TYR A 199 15.34 0.76 31.32
C TYR A 199 14.29 0.41 32.37
N ASN A 200 13.64 -0.75 32.23
CA ASN A 200 12.58 -1.19 33.13
C ASN A 200 12.33 -2.70 33.00
N TYR A 201 11.61 -3.28 33.96
CA TYR A 201 11.31 -4.72 34.02
C TYR A 201 12.60 -5.56 33.99
N GLY A 202 12.62 -6.72 33.35
CA GLY A 202 13.83 -7.54 33.24
C GLY A 202 14.95 -6.96 32.36
N PHE A 203 14.78 -5.74 31.86
CA PHE A 203 15.80 -4.94 31.18
C PHE A 203 16.15 -3.70 32.03
N ASP A 204 16.57 -3.95 33.26
CA ASP A 204 16.80 -2.92 34.26
C ASP A 204 18.20 -2.28 34.18
N SER A 205 18.49 -1.42 35.18
CA SER A 205 19.74 -0.66 35.30
C SER A 205 21.00 -1.53 35.32
N ASP A 206 20.92 -2.82 35.63
CA ASP A 206 22.04 -3.76 35.55
C ASP A 206 22.60 -3.88 34.12
N MET A 207 21.77 -3.66 33.11
CA MET A 207 22.17 -3.69 31.70
C MET A 207 22.78 -2.38 31.22
N GLU A 208 22.51 -1.25 31.86
CA GLU A 208 22.89 0.09 31.34
C GLU A 208 24.42 0.24 31.18
N ALA A 209 25.19 -0.46 32.01
CA ALA A 209 26.65 -0.49 31.91
C ALA A 209 27.14 -1.10 30.59
N ASP A 210 26.49 -2.16 30.13
CA ASP A 210 26.94 -2.96 28.99
C ASP A 210 26.08 -2.77 27.73
N TYR A 211 24.89 -2.17 27.87
CA TYR A 211 23.91 -1.98 26.81
C TYR A 211 23.47 -0.51 26.71
N PHE A 212 23.03 -0.11 25.52
CA PHE A 212 22.30 1.14 25.29
C PHE A 212 20.89 0.84 24.77
N CYS A 213 19.93 1.67 25.16
CA CYS A 213 18.54 1.58 24.72
C CYS A 213 18.31 2.40 23.45
N VAL A 214 17.52 1.81 22.55
CA VAL A 214 17.08 2.43 21.30
C VAL A 214 15.58 2.20 21.16
N ARG A 215 14.86 3.29 20.97
CA ARG A 215 13.46 3.27 20.53
C ARG A 215 13.43 3.03 19.02
N VAL A 216 12.69 2.02 18.57
CA VAL A 216 12.45 1.76 17.15
C VAL A 216 10.95 1.86 16.86
N THR A 217 10.57 2.80 15.99
CA THR A 217 9.21 2.92 15.46
C THR A 217 9.12 2.09 14.17
N PRO A 218 8.25 1.06 14.08
CA PRO A 218 8.12 0.22 12.90
C PRO A 218 7.78 1.03 11.63
N GLU A 219 8.28 0.61 10.47
CA GLU A 219 7.97 1.26 9.17
C GLU A 219 6.47 1.24 8.83
N ASP A 220 5.75 0.21 9.27
CA ASP A 220 4.30 0.02 9.10
C ASP A 220 3.48 0.39 10.36
N GLY A 221 4.13 1.04 11.35
CA GLY A 221 3.57 1.29 12.67
C GLY A 221 3.46 2.75 13.05
N SER A 222 2.93 2.98 14.25
CA SER A 222 2.80 4.30 14.86
C SER A 222 3.61 4.40 16.16
N TYR A 223 3.53 5.55 16.82
CA TYR A 223 4.18 5.78 18.11
C TYR A 223 3.78 4.79 19.22
N SER A 224 2.58 4.18 19.14
CA SER A 224 2.15 3.15 20.10
C SER A 224 2.78 1.78 19.85
N ASP A 225 3.36 1.55 18.67
CA ASP A 225 3.90 0.26 18.23
C ASP A 225 5.43 0.18 18.39
N ARG A 226 6.01 1.18 19.07
CA ARG A 226 7.46 1.28 19.22
C ARG A 226 8.02 0.17 20.12
N TRP A 227 9.18 -0.31 19.75
CA TRP A 227 9.96 -1.25 20.55
C TRP A 227 11.12 -0.54 21.24
N TYR A 228 11.40 -0.93 22.48
CA TYR A 228 12.61 -0.58 23.20
C TYR A 228 13.60 -1.73 23.05
N LEU A 229 14.67 -1.47 22.32
CA LEU A 229 15.66 -2.44 21.94
C LEU A 229 16.99 -2.17 22.65
N TYR A 230 17.57 -3.21 23.25
CA TYR A 230 18.80 -3.11 24.01
C TYR A 230 19.98 -3.69 23.22
N PHE A 231 20.96 -2.84 22.94
CA PHE A 231 22.12 -3.15 22.11
C PHE A 231 23.38 -3.18 22.97
N HIS A 232 24.16 -4.26 22.90
CA HIS A 232 25.45 -4.33 23.57
C HIS A 232 26.41 -3.24 23.06
N ARG A 233 26.96 -2.43 23.96
CA ARG A 233 27.74 -1.22 23.64
C ARG A 233 28.95 -1.54 22.75
N ASP A 234 29.74 -2.54 23.11
CA ASP A 234 30.95 -2.87 22.33
C ASP A 234 30.61 -3.45 20.95
N SER A 235 29.55 -4.26 20.88
CA SER A 235 29.17 -4.96 19.64
C SER A 235 28.54 -4.02 18.62
N PHE A 236 27.88 -2.95 19.09
CA PHE A 236 27.11 -2.02 18.26
C PHE A 236 27.56 -0.56 18.40
N ASN A 237 28.80 -0.32 18.83
CA ASN A 237 29.35 1.02 19.05
C ASN A 237 29.23 1.93 17.81
N ALA A 238 29.41 1.36 16.61
CA ALA A 238 29.28 2.12 15.36
C ALA A 238 27.85 2.67 15.15
N LEU A 239 26.82 1.88 15.49
CA LEU A 239 25.44 2.33 15.44
C LEU A 239 25.15 3.37 16.53
N PHE A 240 25.68 3.17 17.74
CA PHE A 240 25.55 4.14 18.84
C PHE A 240 26.06 5.53 18.44
N GLU A 241 27.28 5.61 17.89
CA GLU A 241 27.85 6.88 17.43
C GLU A 241 27.09 7.48 16.25
N LYS A 242 26.45 6.64 15.42
CA LYS A 242 25.58 7.12 14.34
C LYS A 242 24.29 7.73 14.88
N LEU A 243 23.64 7.08 15.85
CA LEU A 243 22.39 7.55 16.44
C LEU A 243 22.56 8.85 17.26
N LYS A 244 23.77 9.13 17.78
CA LYS A 244 24.10 10.44 18.39
C LYS A 244 24.01 11.61 17.40
N GLN A 245 24.01 11.34 16.09
CA GLN A 245 23.91 12.35 15.04
C GLN A 245 22.46 12.56 14.57
N GLY A 246 21.53 11.71 15.00
CA GLY A 246 20.13 11.73 14.59
C GLY A 246 19.57 10.34 14.31
N ASN A 247 18.32 10.30 13.85
CA ASN A 247 17.60 9.05 13.63
C ASN A 247 18.17 8.27 12.44
N VAL A 248 18.08 6.94 12.51
CA VAL A 248 18.64 6.03 11.50
C VAL A 248 17.61 4.94 11.17
N ASN A 249 17.49 4.54 9.91
CA ASN A 249 16.65 3.40 9.57
C ASN A 249 17.41 2.10 9.78
N VAL A 250 16.77 1.13 10.44
CA VAL A 250 17.38 -0.13 10.86
C VAL A 250 16.51 -1.33 10.49
N ILE A 251 17.16 -2.47 10.27
CA ILE A 251 16.56 -3.80 10.28
C ILE A 251 17.29 -4.59 11.34
N THR A 252 16.56 -5.05 12.36
CA THR A 252 17.13 -5.73 13.52
C THR A 252 16.67 -7.18 13.57
N THR A 253 17.56 -8.07 14.01
CA THR A 253 17.17 -9.35 14.60
C THR A 253 17.17 -9.17 16.11
N ALA A 254 16.01 -9.35 16.73
CA ALA A 254 15.84 -9.22 18.18
C ALA A 254 15.31 -10.52 18.78
N VAL A 255 15.50 -10.66 20.09
CA VAL A 255 15.03 -11.79 20.90
C VAL A 255 14.55 -11.27 22.26
N ILE A 256 13.55 -11.92 22.84
CA ILE A 256 13.13 -11.71 24.22
C ILE A 256 13.66 -12.89 25.03
N PRO A 257 14.77 -12.74 25.78
CA PRO A 257 15.31 -13.84 26.55
C PRO A 257 14.32 -14.26 27.64
N GLU A 258 14.01 -15.55 27.75
CA GLU A 258 13.04 -16.05 28.75
C GLU A 258 13.43 -15.62 30.17
N PHE A 259 14.73 -15.64 30.48
CA PHE A 259 15.23 -15.26 31.80
C PHE A 259 15.08 -13.76 32.14
N ARG A 260 14.85 -12.90 31.14
CA ARG A 260 14.56 -11.46 31.33
C ARG A 260 13.09 -11.13 31.11
N PHE A 261 12.27 -12.09 30.71
CA PHE A 261 10.86 -11.82 30.43
C PHE A 261 10.08 -11.57 31.73
N GLU A 262 9.41 -10.43 31.79
CA GLU A 262 8.45 -10.12 32.83
C GLU A 262 7.04 -9.92 32.26
N LYS A 263 6.05 -10.38 33.03
CA LYS A 263 4.65 -10.20 32.67
C LYS A 263 4.33 -8.70 32.58
N ASN A 264 3.78 -8.29 31.43
CA ASN A 264 3.42 -6.91 31.10
C ASN A 264 4.62 -5.96 30.83
N GLN A 265 5.82 -6.47 30.52
CA GLN A 265 6.99 -5.63 30.24
C GLN A 265 6.85 -4.68 29.04
N GLY A 266 5.81 -4.85 28.21
CA GLY A 266 5.64 -4.10 26.97
C GLY A 266 6.57 -4.60 25.86
N LEU A 267 6.79 -3.76 24.85
CA LEU A 267 7.54 -4.12 23.64
C LEU A 267 9.04 -3.91 23.86
N MET A 268 9.67 -4.88 24.53
CA MET A 268 11.08 -4.86 24.90
C MET A 268 11.81 -6.09 24.40
N ALA A 269 13.02 -5.92 23.85
CA ALA A 269 13.82 -7.04 23.38
C ALA A 269 15.32 -6.71 23.35
N GLN A 270 16.15 -7.75 23.39
CA GLN A 270 17.59 -7.64 23.19
C GLN A 270 17.94 -7.84 21.71
N VAL A 271 18.90 -7.06 21.20
CA VAL A 271 19.32 -7.16 19.81
C VAL A 271 20.47 -8.14 19.63
N VAL A 272 20.31 -9.02 18.64
CA VAL A 272 21.31 -10.01 18.22
C VAL A 272 22.07 -9.51 17.00
N ARG A 273 21.39 -8.87 16.04
CA ARG A 273 21.99 -8.35 14.79
C ARG A 273 21.28 -7.08 14.33
N VAL A 274 21.99 -6.23 13.60
CA VAL A 274 21.42 -5.02 12.99
C VAL A 274 22.08 -4.69 11.66
N GLU A 275 21.27 -4.28 10.69
CA GLU A 275 21.69 -3.56 9.50
C GLU A 275 21.06 -2.17 9.53
N TYR A 276 21.80 -1.13 9.13
CA TYR A 276 21.31 0.25 9.17
C TYR A 276 21.72 1.02 7.91
N TYR A 277 20.92 2.01 7.52
CA TYR A 277 21.03 2.71 6.24
C TYR A 277 20.51 4.16 6.29
#